data_AF-A0A7W7CL04-F1
#
_entry.id   AF-A0A7W7CL04-F1
#
_cell.length_a   1.000
_cell.length_b   1.000
_cell.length_c   1.000
_cell.angle_alpha   90.00
_cell.angle_beta   90.00
_cell.angle_gamma   90.00
#
_symmetry.space_group_name_H-M   'P 1'
#
loop_
_entity.id
_entity.type
_entity.pdbx_description
1 polymer ?
#
loop_
_entity_poly.entity_id
_entity_poly.type
_entity_poly.pdbx_seq_one_letter_code
_entity_poly.pdbx_strand_id
1 'polypeptide(L)'
;MTGKLAVSADQLTRAGRDLLAMADQTHRDIRANSGAQDGDAAANTSFALAQALAQCEDTWSLALTGIATKIAVAGDTLELNARTYAEAEDTARGGLTPK
;
A
#
# COMPACT_ATOMS: atom_id res chain seq x y z
N MET A 1 -34.00 -6.97 13.44
CA MET A 1 -32.82 -6.13 13.71
C MET A 1 -31.92 -6.24 12.50
N THR A 2 -31.87 -5.17 11.69
CA THR A 2 -31.05 -5.08 10.48
C THR A 2 -29.59 -5.15 10.88
N GLY A 3 -29.00 -6.35 10.77
CA GLY A 3 -27.59 -6.59 11.05
C GLY A 3 -26.75 -5.69 10.16
N LYS A 4 -26.17 -4.65 10.75
CA LYS A 4 -25.08 -3.88 10.17
C LYS A 4 -24.05 -4.92 9.74
N LEU A 5 -23.77 -5.04 8.44
CA LEU A 5 -22.81 -6.00 7.90
C LEU A 5 -21.53 -5.89 8.73
N ALA A 6 -21.32 -6.85 9.63
CA ALA A 6 -20.13 -6.88 10.46
C ALA A 6 -18.98 -7.14 9.50
N VAL A 7 -18.05 -6.19 9.42
CA VAL A 7 -16.84 -6.40 8.66
C VAL A 7 -16.10 -7.55 9.35
N SER A 8 -15.97 -8.67 8.64
CA SER A 8 -15.31 -9.86 9.16
C SER A 8 -13.79 -9.70 9.18
N ALA A 9 -13.11 -10.45 10.06
CA ALA A 9 -11.65 -10.54 10.06
C ALA A 9 -11.10 -10.88 8.67
N ASP A 10 -11.73 -11.83 7.96
CA ASP A 10 -11.34 -12.21 6.59
C ASP A 10 -11.47 -11.08 5.55
N GLN A 11 -12.46 -10.20 5.70
CA GLN A 11 -12.60 -9.03 4.84
C GLN A 11 -11.51 -8.00 5.12
N LEU A 12 -11.16 -7.78 6.39
CA LEU A 12 -10.06 -6.90 6.78
C LEU A 12 -8.71 -7.44 6.31
N THR A 13 -8.45 -8.74 6.47
CA THR A 13 -7.21 -9.37 5.98
C THR A 13 -7.07 -9.26 4.47
N ARG A 14 -8.14 -9.52 3.71
CA ARG A 14 -8.10 -9.38 2.24
C ARG A 14 -7.82 -7.93 1.83
N ALA A 15 -8.56 -6.98 2.39
CA ALA A 15 -8.35 -5.57 2.11
C ALA A 15 -6.93 -5.11 2.49
N GLY A 16 -6.39 -5.58 3.62
CA GLY A 16 -5.02 -5.30 4.04
C GLY A 16 -3.98 -5.80 3.02
N ARG A 17 -4.12 -7.04 2.57
CA ARG A 17 -3.25 -7.64 1.54
C ARG A 17 -3.33 -6.93 0.21
N ASP A 18 -4.53 -6.53 -0.22
CA ASP A 18 -4.72 -5.80 -1.47
C ASP A 18 -4.00 -4.44 -1.44
N LEU A 19 -4.05 -3.74 -0.29
CA LEU A 19 -3.31 -2.49 -0.11
C LEU A 19 -1.79 -2.71 -0.12
N LEU A 20 -1.30 -3.73 0.58
CA LEU A 20 0.13 -4.06 0.58
C LEU A 20 0.62 -4.41 -0.84
N ALA A 21 -0.14 -5.22 -1.58
CA ALA A 21 0.18 -5.55 -2.96
C ALA A 21 0.21 -4.31 -3.88
N MET A 22 -0.70 -3.35 -3.65
CA MET A 22 -0.73 -2.09 -4.38
C MET A 22 0.49 -1.20 -4.04
N ALA A 23 0.86 -1.10 -2.77
CA ALA A 23 2.05 -0.37 -2.34
C ALA A 23 3.32 -0.97 -2.96
N ASP A 24 3.46 -2.30 -2.91
CA ASP A 24 4.58 -3.02 -3.51
C ASP A 24 4.66 -2.84 -5.03
N GLN A 25 3.51 -2.88 -5.70
CA GLN A 25 3.45 -2.62 -7.14
C GLN A 25 3.87 -1.18 -7.45
N THR A 26 3.40 -0.21 -6.67
CA THR A 26 3.79 1.21 -6.83
C THR A 26 5.30 1.37 -6.66
N HIS A 27 5.93 0.72 -5.67
CA HIS A 27 7.39 0.73 -5.51
C HIS A 27 8.15 0.04 -6.66
N ARG A 28 7.57 -0.97 -7.31
CA ARG A 28 8.15 -1.55 -8.52
C ARG A 28 8.05 -0.58 -9.70
N ASP A 29 6.90 0.07 -9.87
CA ASP A 29 6.66 1.00 -10.97
C ASP A 29 7.54 2.26 -10.86
N ILE A 30 7.76 2.78 -9.65
CA ILE A 30 8.70 3.88 -9.41
C ILE A 30 10.11 3.48 -9.87
N ARG A 31 10.61 2.31 -9.45
CA ARG A 31 11.96 1.84 -9.80
C ARG A 31 12.11 1.54 -11.29
N ALA A 32 11.06 1.05 -11.95
CA ALA A 32 11.08 0.78 -13.38
C ALA A 32 11.14 2.07 -14.21
N ASN A 33 10.48 3.13 -13.76
CA ASN A 33 10.42 4.39 -14.49
C ASN A 33 11.60 5.33 -14.19
N SER A 34 12.15 5.30 -12.97
CA SER A 34 13.27 6.17 -12.57
C SER A 34 14.61 5.89 -13.25
N GLY A 35 14.71 4.87 -14.13
CA GLY A 35 15.91 4.58 -14.92
C GLY A 35 15.66 4.41 -16.42
N ALA A 36 14.39 4.30 -16.85
CA ALA A 36 14.04 4.27 -18.27
C ALA A 36 14.21 5.65 -18.93
N GLN A 37 14.05 6.73 -18.16
CA GLN A 37 14.14 8.10 -18.65
C GLN A 37 15.59 8.59 -18.80
N ASP A 38 16.54 8.07 -18.02
CA ASP A 38 17.98 8.38 -18.13
C ASP A 38 18.55 8.03 -19.52
N GLY A 39 18.06 6.95 -20.14
CA GLY A 39 18.49 6.51 -21.47
C GLY A 39 18.00 7.42 -22.61
N ASP A 40 16.83 8.04 -22.45
CA ASP A 40 16.18 8.86 -23.49
C ASP A 40 16.54 10.36 -23.33
N ALA A 41 16.69 10.84 -22.09
CA ALA A 41 17.03 12.23 -21.77
C ALA A 41 18.46 12.61 -22.21
N ALA A 42 19.42 11.69 -22.03
CA ALA A 42 20.83 11.91 -22.38
C ALA A 42 21.06 12.01 -23.90
N ALA A 43 20.16 11.48 -24.72
CA ALA A 43 20.32 11.43 -26.16
C ALA A 43 19.94 12.74 -26.89
N ASN A 44 19.11 13.63 -26.30
CA ASN A 44 18.45 14.70 -27.05
C ASN A 44 18.23 16.06 -26.33
N THR A 45 18.78 16.29 -25.14
CA THR A 45 18.46 17.51 -24.35
C THR A 45 19.67 18.38 -24.00
N SER A 46 19.45 19.71 -23.91
CA SER A 46 20.45 20.64 -23.35
C SER A 46 20.60 20.37 -21.84
N PHE A 47 21.78 20.65 -21.28
CA PHE A 47 22.08 20.39 -19.85
C PHE A 47 21.01 20.94 -18.89
N ALA A 48 20.48 22.14 -19.16
CA ALA A 48 19.43 22.75 -18.33
C ALA A 48 18.10 21.99 -18.38
N LEU A 49 17.74 21.44 -19.55
CA LEU A 49 16.54 20.62 -19.71
C LEU A 49 16.71 19.25 -19.04
N ALA A 50 17.88 18.63 -19.18
CA ALA A 50 18.22 17.39 -18.48
C ALA A 50 18.15 17.56 -16.95
N GLN A 51 18.68 18.68 -16.43
CA GLN A 51 18.62 18.98 -15.00
C GLN A 51 17.18 19.19 -14.51
N ALA A 52 16.35 19.92 -15.27
CA ALA A 52 14.96 20.14 -14.91
C ALA A 52 14.13 18.85 -14.93
N LEU A 53 14.41 17.96 -15.89
CA LEU A 53 13.77 16.65 -15.97
C LEU A 53 14.14 15.76 -14.77
N ALA A 54 15.44 15.66 -14.44
CA ALA A 54 15.90 14.89 -13.28
C ALA A 54 15.26 15.37 -11.96
N GLN A 55 15.16 16.69 -11.76
CA GLN A 55 14.48 17.25 -10.58
C GLN A 55 12.99 16.90 -10.54
N CYS A 56 12.32 16.86 -11.70
CA CYS A 56 10.92 16.48 -11.80
C CYS A 56 10.73 15.00 -11.42
N GLU A 57 11.60 14.14 -11.93
CA GLU A 57 11.60 12.70 -11.65
C GLU A 57 11.86 12.40 -10.17
N ASP A 58 12.84 13.06 -9.54
CA ASP A 58 13.11 12.95 -8.11
C ASP A 58 11.90 13.35 -7.27
N THR A 59 11.27 14.48 -7.62
CA THR A 59 10.11 15.01 -6.89
C THR A 59 8.90 14.08 -7.03
N TRP A 60 8.66 13.57 -8.23
CA TRP A 60 7.61 12.57 -8.50
C TRP A 60 7.87 11.28 -7.72
N SER A 61 9.09 10.76 -7.77
CA SER A 61 9.50 9.53 -7.08
C SER A 61 9.31 9.64 -5.57
N LEU A 62 9.69 10.77 -4.98
CA LEU A 62 9.49 11.07 -3.57
C LEU A 62 8.00 11.10 -3.22
N ALA A 63 7.18 11.79 -4.01
CA ALA A 63 5.75 11.90 -3.78
C ALA A 63 5.04 10.54 -3.85
N LEU A 64 5.32 9.75 -4.88
CA LEU A 64 4.73 8.41 -5.02
C LEU A 64 5.21 7.45 -3.93
N THR A 65 6.48 7.52 -3.55
CA THR A 65 7.02 6.75 -2.42
C THR A 65 6.25 7.07 -1.13
N GLY A 66 6.01 8.36 -0.86
CA GLY A 66 5.22 8.78 0.30
C GLY A 66 3.77 8.27 0.29
N ILE A 67 3.15 8.17 -0.89
CA ILE A 67 1.80 7.61 -1.04
C ILE A 67 1.82 6.10 -0.83
N ALA A 68 2.75 5.38 -1.46
CA ALA A 68 2.89 3.93 -1.33
C ALA A 68 3.10 3.53 0.14
N THR A 69 3.94 4.26 0.88
CA THR A 69 4.14 4.03 2.33
C THR A 69 2.84 4.19 3.12
N LYS A 70 2.02 5.21 2.82
CA LYS A 70 0.73 5.40 3.51
C LYS A 70 -0.25 4.26 3.21
N ILE A 71 -0.25 3.77 1.97
CA ILE A 71 -1.05 2.61 1.57
C ILE A 71 -0.59 1.36 2.33
N ALA A 72 0.72 1.13 2.43
CA ALA A 72 1.26 0.01 3.18
C ALA A 72 0.87 0.05 4.67
N VAL A 73 1.01 1.22 5.31
CA VAL A 73 0.59 1.42 6.72
C VAL A 73 -0.91 1.16 6.91
N ALA A 74 -1.75 1.58 5.96
CA ALA A 74 -3.17 1.29 6.00
C ALA A 74 -3.43 -0.23 5.87
N GLY A 75 -2.69 -0.92 5.01
CA GLY A 75 -2.72 -2.37 4.86
C GLY A 75 -2.37 -3.10 6.16
N ASP A 76 -1.24 -2.74 6.77
CA ASP A 76 -0.78 -3.30 8.05
C ASP A 76 -1.81 -3.08 9.17
N THR A 77 -2.42 -1.89 9.20
CA THR A 77 -3.47 -1.56 10.18
C THR A 77 -4.70 -2.44 10.03
N LEU A 78 -5.11 -2.75 8.78
CA LEU A 78 -6.22 -3.65 8.53
C LEU A 78 -5.89 -5.09 8.93
N GLU A 79 -4.67 -5.56 8.67
CA GLU A 79 -4.24 -6.89 9.13
C GLU A 79 -4.19 -6.99 10.66
N LEU A 80 -3.70 -5.96 11.35
CA LEU A 80 -3.69 -5.90 12.80
C LEU A 80 -5.11 -5.97 13.36
N ASN A 81 -6.00 -5.13 12.82
CA ASN A 81 -7.40 -5.10 13.22
C ASN A 81 -8.08 -6.45 12.96
N ALA A 82 -7.80 -7.10 11.83
CA ALA A 82 -8.32 -8.42 11.51
C ALA A 82 -7.98 -9.45 12.60
N ARG A 83 -6.73 -9.46 13.08
CA ARG A 83 -6.31 -10.35 14.17
C ARG A 83 -7.07 -10.07 15.46
N THR A 84 -7.21 -8.80 15.82
CA THR A 84 -7.99 -8.41 17.01
C THR A 84 -9.46 -8.84 16.92
N TYR A 85 -10.09 -8.72 15.75
CA TYR A 85 -11.45 -9.21 15.54
C TYR A 85 -11.54 -10.74 15.63
N ALA A 86 -10.58 -11.47 15.04
CA ALA A 86 -10.54 -12.93 15.11
C ALA A 86 -10.40 -13.43 16.55
N GLU A 87 -9.49 -12.83 17.35
CA GLU A 87 -9.31 -13.16 18.76
C GLU A 87 -10.57 -12.88 19.61
N ALA A 88 -11.24 -11.75 19.33
CA ALA A 88 -12.50 -11.40 19.99
C ALA A 88 -13.62 -12.39 19.63
N GLU A 89 -13.72 -12.81 18.38
CA GLU A 89 -14.70 -13.82 17.94
C GLU A 89 -14.43 -15.18 18.56
N ASP A 90 -13.18 -15.64 18.62
CA ASP A 90 -12.81 -16.92 19.21
C ASP A 90 -13.06 -16.94 20.71
N THR A 91 -12.77 -15.83 21.41
CA THR A 91 -13.08 -15.67 22.84
C THR A 91 -14.59 -15.72 23.10
N ALA A 92 -15.38 -15.04 22.26
CA ALA A 92 -16.83 -15.05 22.35
C ALA A 92 -17.40 -16.46 22.11
N ARG A 93 -16.88 -17.20 21.11
CA ARG A 93 -17.31 -18.59 20.85
C ARG A 93 -16.93 -19.55 21.98
N GLY A 94 -15.71 -19.44 22.53
CA GLY A 94 -15.25 -20.28 23.64
C GLY A 94 -16.00 -20.03 24.95
N GLY A 95 -16.49 -18.81 25.19
CA GLY A 95 -17.36 -18.48 26.32
C GLY A 95 -18.80 -18.98 26.17
N LEU A 96 -19.23 -19.32 24.95
CA LEU A 96 -20.59 -19.81 24.65
C LEU A 96 -20.71 -21.34 24.70
N THR A 97 -19.60 -22.09 24.74
CA THR A 97 -19.61 -23.53 25.01
C THR A 97 -19.78 -23.78 26.53
N PRO A 98 -20.91 -24.35 27.00
CA PRO A 98 -21.08 -24.68 28.41
C PRO A 98 -20.10 -25.78 28.82
N LYS A 99 -19.54 -25.68 30.03
CA LYS A 99 -18.81 -26.79 30.67
C LYS A 99 -19.76 -27.90 31.08
#